data_AF-A0A7V2TWN6-F1
#
_entry.id   AF-A0A7V2TWN6-F1
#
_cell.length_a   1.000
_cell.length_b   1.000
_cell.length_c   1.000
_cell.angle_alpha   90.00
_cell.angle_beta   90.00
_cell.angle_gamma   90.00
#
_symmetry.space_group_name_H-M   'P 1'
#
loop_
_entity.id
_entity.type
_entity.pdbx_description
1 polymer ?
#
loop_
_entity_poly.entity_id
_entity_poly.type
_entity_poly.pdbx_seq_one_letter_code
_entity_poly.pdbx_strand_id
1 'polypeptide(L)'
;SMIVFGPAVPDGQWKGLLFQGTKDEDSALEYSKITGAQAGVTCLSSSPRIVNNDLSGNRVGIRVQESFSQPRIQGNVIAGNGTGVEISGGAAPALEGNEIRGNEKDGVVVREAKPILAKNQILRNGDAGVRVQSSALRLMQNNIHDNGRFEVYNGREGDLPVEANENWWGSKDGSQLASRIYGRVDYQRVLDAPFPAGKPLDLTILVGALKGTIRRDSFLILAHSPYVVEREMVIDGGANLFIQPGVTLRFNPGASIVVKNGGIDARGTPDSWITFTSSHSSPVPGAFPAAVRFEKGGTGSGFFRYCIVEFADTAMEIASGSPEIDRCLIARNMQAGIRVDQDGAPRISYSTFTQNTGTGALVILGAARPRVHRNNFKDNHFAIQSHSTIHIDARENWWGASPPPESHFLGEVNLKPWLEKPEPEAFAGRKP
;
A
#
# COMPACT_ATOMS: atom_id res chain seq x y z
N SER A 1 33.93 -33.51 -5.16
CA SER A 1 34.34 -32.28 -4.45
C SER A 1 33.73 -31.10 -5.16
N MET A 2 33.25 -30.09 -4.42
CA MET A 2 32.66 -28.87 -4.99
C MET A 2 33.77 -28.00 -5.60
N ILE A 3 33.57 -27.46 -6.80
CA ILE A 3 34.50 -26.49 -7.39
C ILE A 3 34.35 -25.17 -6.63
N VAL A 4 35.46 -24.53 -6.23
CA VAL A 4 35.41 -23.26 -5.49
C VAL A 4 36.03 -22.15 -6.32
N PHE A 5 35.24 -21.11 -6.58
CA PHE A 5 35.67 -19.86 -7.18
C PHE A 5 35.68 -18.76 -6.10
N GLY A 6 36.85 -18.16 -5.89
CA GLY A 6 37.03 -17.11 -4.90
C GLY A 6 38.27 -16.26 -5.22
N PRO A 7 38.48 -15.17 -4.47
CA PRO A 7 39.63 -14.32 -4.69
C PRO A 7 40.94 -15.06 -4.36
N ALA A 8 42.00 -14.74 -5.10
CA ALA A 8 43.33 -15.34 -4.91
C ALA A 8 44.00 -14.94 -3.58
N VAL A 9 43.56 -13.83 -2.99
CA VAL A 9 44.02 -13.32 -1.70
C VAL A 9 42.81 -13.01 -0.81
N PRO A 10 42.93 -13.14 0.52
CA PRO A 10 41.90 -12.67 1.46
C PRO A 10 41.53 -11.22 1.16
N ASP A 11 40.24 -10.90 1.20
CA ASP A 11 39.67 -9.58 0.88
C ASP A 11 39.95 -9.04 -0.54
N GLY A 12 40.50 -9.89 -1.43
CA GLY A 12 40.66 -9.56 -2.84
C GLY A 12 39.31 -9.39 -3.53
N GLN A 13 39.21 -8.41 -4.44
CA GLN A 13 38.03 -8.26 -5.29
C GLN A 13 38.23 -8.93 -6.64
N TRP A 14 37.25 -9.71 -7.07
CA TRP A 14 37.16 -10.22 -8.43
C TRP A 14 35.74 -10.01 -8.97
N LYS A 15 35.59 -9.97 -10.30
CA LYS A 15 34.31 -9.60 -10.93
C LYS A 15 33.25 -10.70 -10.82
N GLY A 16 33.65 -11.96 -10.71
CA GLY A 16 32.77 -13.12 -10.82
C GLY A 16 32.92 -13.89 -12.12
N LEU A 17 32.04 -14.86 -12.32
CA LEU A 17 31.87 -15.57 -13.57
C LEU A 17 30.96 -14.76 -14.51
N LEU A 18 31.38 -14.59 -15.76
CA LEU A 18 30.65 -13.85 -16.79
C LEU A 18 30.29 -14.79 -17.95
N PHE A 19 29.00 -14.93 -18.20
CA PHE A 19 28.45 -15.53 -19.42
C PHE A 19 28.00 -14.38 -20.33
N GLN A 20 28.59 -14.29 -21.52
CA GLN A 20 28.34 -13.20 -22.46
C GLN A 20 28.15 -13.72 -23.88
N GLY A 21 27.01 -13.39 -24.50
CA GLY A 21 26.69 -13.77 -25.87
C GLY A 21 26.55 -15.28 -26.12
N THR A 22 26.34 -16.09 -25.07
CA THR A 22 26.15 -17.53 -25.21
C THR A 22 24.69 -17.80 -25.50
N LYS A 23 24.39 -18.06 -26.77
CA LYS A 23 23.09 -18.57 -27.21
C LYS A 23 23.08 -20.07 -26.85
N ASP A 24 22.03 -20.51 -26.18
CA ASP A 24 21.74 -21.90 -25.77
C ASP A 24 22.20 -22.32 -24.35
N GLU A 25 21.54 -23.37 -23.83
CA GLU A 25 21.73 -23.95 -22.48
C GLU A 25 23.02 -24.80 -22.34
N ASP A 26 23.90 -24.78 -23.34
CA ASP A 26 25.12 -25.60 -23.41
C ASP A 26 26.12 -25.29 -22.30
N SER A 27 26.09 -24.06 -21.77
CA SER A 27 26.90 -23.67 -20.63
C SER A 27 26.20 -24.03 -19.32
N ALA A 28 26.82 -24.91 -18.53
CA ALA A 28 26.33 -25.33 -17.22
C ALA A 28 27.32 -24.97 -16.12
N LEU A 29 26.81 -24.40 -15.03
CA LEU A 29 27.51 -24.22 -13.76
C LEU A 29 26.76 -25.03 -12.71
N GLU A 30 27.39 -26.13 -12.27
CA GLU A 30 26.79 -27.05 -11.30
C GLU A 30 27.74 -27.35 -10.15
N TYR A 31 27.19 -27.59 -8.96
CA TYR A 31 27.93 -28.04 -7.77
C TYR A 31 29.21 -27.24 -7.51
N SER A 32 29.08 -25.91 -7.57
CA SER A 32 30.17 -24.96 -7.37
C SER A 32 29.87 -23.98 -6.23
N LYS A 33 30.91 -23.48 -5.56
CA LYS A 33 30.83 -22.37 -4.60
C LYS A 33 31.48 -21.12 -5.19
N ILE A 34 30.77 -20.01 -5.14
CA ILE A 34 31.23 -18.71 -5.66
C ILE A 34 31.13 -17.68 -4.54
N THR A 35 32.27 -17.09 -4.17
CA THR A 35 32.37 -16.18 -3.02
C THR A 35 33.34 -15.02 -3.23
N GLY A 36 33.15 -13.93 -2.49
CA GLY A 36 34.03 -12.75 -2.53
C GLY A 36 34.01 -11.97 -3.85
N ALA A 37 33.00 -12.17 -4.71
CA ALA A 37 32.89 -11.51 -6.00
C ALA A 37 32.04 -10.21 -5.94
N GLN A 38 32.24 -9.32 -6.91
CA GLN A 38 31.33 -8.19 -7.14
C GLN A 38 29.95 -8.66 -7.62
N ALA A 39 29.91 -9.68 -8.48
CA ALA A 39 28.74 -10.52 -8.67
C ALA A 39 29.19 -11.96 -8.78
N GLY A 40 28.54 -12.92 -8.12
CA GLY A 40 28.96 -14.32 -8.22
C GLY A 40 28.90 -14.82 -9.67
N VAL A 41 27.72 -14.66 -10.28
CA VAL A 41 27.49 -14.96 -11.70
C VAL A 41 26.82 -13.78 -12.38
N THR A 42 27.28 -13.41 -13.57
CA THR A 42 26.64 -12.42 -14.44
C THR A 42 26.28 -13.04 -15.79
N CYS A 43 25.03 -12.89 -16.23
CA CYS A 43 24.55 -13.27 -17.55
C CYS A 43 24.21 -12.02 -18.37
N LEU A 44 24.87 -11.85 -19.52
CA LEU A 44 24.64 -10.79 -20.50
C LEU A 44 24.27 -11.41 -21.85
N SER A 45 23.04 -11.21 -22.31
CA SER A 45 22.45 -11.89 -23.48
C SER A 45 22.81 -13.38 -23.53
N SER A 46 22.67 -14.08 -22.38
CA SER A 46 23.15 -15.44 -22.17
C SER A 46 22.18 -16.26 -21.32
N SER A 47 22.02 -17.55 -21.64
CA SER A 47 21.04 -18.44 -20.99
C SER A 47 21.65 -19.74 -20.42
N PRO A 48 22.70 -19.68 -19.58
CA PRO A 48 23.29 -20.87 -18.98
C PRO A 48 22.34 -21.58 -17.99
N ARG A 49 22.65 -22.85 -17.70
CA ARG A 49 22.08 -23.60 -16.56
C ARG A 49 22.93 -23.33 -15.31
N ILE A 50 22.33 -22.75 -14.28
CA ILE A 50 22.98 -22.46 -13.00
C ILE A 50 22.27 -23.28 -11.93
N VAL A 51 22.83 -24.45 -11.59
CA VAL A 51 22.10 -25.47 -10.81
C VAL A 51 22.90 -25.96 -9.60
N ASN A 52 22.26 -26.05 -8.42
CA ASN A 52 22.85 -26.64 -7.21
C ASN A 52 24.20 -26.03 -6.79
N ASN A 53 24.33 -24.70 -6.88
CA ASN A 53 25.51 -23.96 -6.45
C ASN A 53 25.32 -23.24 -5.11
N ASP A 54 26.43 -22.92 -4.45
CA ASP A 54 26.50 -22.02 -3.28
C ASP A 54 27.06 -20.66 -3.72
N LEU A 55 26.20 -19.66 -3.88
CA LEU A 55 26.57 -18.29 -4.23
C LEU A 55 26.45 -17.39 -2.99
N SER A 56 27.48 -17.42 -2.14
CA SER A 56 27.45 -16.74 -0.84
C SER A 56 28.60 -15.77 -0.61
N GLY A 57 28.33 -14.68 0.11
CA GLY A 57 29.35 -13.68 0.47
C GLY A 57 29.84 -12.85 -0.72
N ASN A 58 28.98 -12.56 -1.69
CA ASN A 58 29.25 -11.68 -2.82
C ASN A 58 28.52 -10.35 -2.64
N ARG A 59 28.92 -9.30 -3.36
CA ARG A 59 28.11 -8.07 -3.37
C ARG A 59 26.75 -8.31 -4.01
N VAL A 60 26.70 -9.10 -5.10
CA VAL A 60 25.47 -9.63 -5.69
C VAL A 60 25.65 -11.12 -5.96
N GLY A 61 24.67 -11.96 -5.60
CA GLY A 61 24.78 -13.41 -5.84
C GLY A 61 24.73 -13.72 -7.34
N ILE A 62 23.62 -13.40 -8.00
CA ILE A 62 23.43 -13.58 -9.44
C ILE A 62 22.93 -12.29 -10.07
N ARG A 63 23.48 -11.91 -11.22
CA ARG A 63 23.01 -10.79 -12.04
C ARG A 63 22.60 -11.28 -13.44
N VAL A 64 21.40 -10.94 -13.87
CA VAL A 64 20.86 -11.28 -15.19
C VAL A 64 20.42 -9.99 -15.88
N GLN A 65 20.97 -9.70 -17.05
CA GLN A 65 20.69 -8.46 -17.78
C GLN A 65 20.45 -8.72 -19.26
N GLU A 66 19.77 -7.78 -19.92
CA GLU A 66 19.45 -7.79 -21.35
C GLU A 66 18.36 -8.81 -21.74
N SER A 67 17.62 -8.49 -22.80
CA SER A 67 16.38 -9.17 -23.17
C SER A 67 16.55 -10.61 -23.64
N PHE A 68 17.77 -11.00 -24.02
CA PHE A 68 18.09 -12.35 -24.46
C PHE A 68 18.60 -13.26 -23.33
N SER A 69 18.71 -12.75 -22.10
CA SER A 69 19.11 -13.58 -20.95
C SER A 69 17.92 -14.31 -20.34
N GLN A 70 17.92 -15.63 -20.49
CA GLN A 70 16.89 -16.54 -19.97
C GLN A 70 17.51 -17.75 -19.24
N PRO A 71 18.46 -17.55 -18.31
CA PRO A 71 19.08 -18.68 -17.61
C PRO A 71 18.07 -19.45 -16.75
N ARG A 72 18.32 -20.74 -16.59
CA ARG A 72 17.64 -21.58 -15.59
C ARG A 72 18.46 -21.55 -14.31
N ILE A 73 17.89 -21.01 -13.25
CA ILE A 73 18.52 -20.86 -11.94
C ILE A 73 17.77 -21.79 -10.98
N GLN A 74 18.35 -22.94 -10.64
CA GLN A 74 17.64 -24.01 -9.94
C GLN A 74 18.41 -24.58 -8.75
N GLY A 75 17.75 -24.78 -7.61
CA GLY A 75 18.34 -25.49 -6.46
C GLY A 75 19.58 -24.83 -5.85
N ASN A 76 19.82 -23.55 -6.13
CA ASN A 76 20.99 -22.83 -5.61
C ASN A 76 20.72 -22.30 -4.20
N VAL A 77 21.78 -22.20 -3.41
CA VAL A 77 21.81 -21.41 -2.17
C VAL A 77 22.41 -20.05 -2.51
N ILE A 78 21.66 -18.97 -2.30
CA ILE A 78 22.04 -17.59 -2.61
C ILE A 78 21.93 -16.79 -1.32
N ALA A 79 23.01 -16.75 -0.53
CA ALA A 79 22.95 -16.28 0.85
C ALA A 79 24.08 -15.35 1.29
N GLY A 80 23.79 -14.46 2.23
CA GLY A 80 24.82 -13.56 2.78
C GLY A 80 25.46 -12.64 1.75
N ASN A 81 24.75 -12.32 0.67
CA ASN A 81 25.20 -11.35 -0.33
C ASN A 81 24.65 -9.96 -0.01
N GLY A 82 25.19 -8.91 -0.63
CA GLY A 82 24.58 -7.57 -0.57
C GLY A 82 23.14 -7.58 -1.10
N THR A 83 22.97 -8.08 -2.33
CA THR A 83 21.67 -8.42 -2.94
C THR A 83 21.73 -9.88 -3.40
N GLY A 84 20.67 -10.66 -3.22
CA GLY A 84 20.66 -12.07 -3.66
C GLY A 84 20.71 -12.19 -5.19
N VAL A 85 19.64 -11.78 -5.88
CA VAL A 85 19.52 -11.84 -7.34
C VAL A 85 19.08 -10.50 -7.91
N GLU A 86 19.75 -10.02 -8.96
CA GLU A 86 19.38 -8.82 -9.72
C GLU A 86 19.00 -9.21 -11.17
N ILE A 87 17.79 -8.82 -11.60
CA ILE A 87 17.24 -9.15 -12.92
C ILE A 87 16.83 -7.83 -13.60
N SER A 88 17.35 -7.57 -14.80
CA SER A 88 17.13 -6.28 -15.48
C SER A 88 17.09 -6.33 -17.01
N GLY A 89 16.60 -5.26 -17.63
CA GLY A 89 16.80 -4.98 -19.06
C GLY A 89 16.09 -5.96 -20.00
N GLY A 90 14.87 -6.38 -19.67
CA GLY A 90 14.06 -7.30 -20.45
C GLY A 90 14.35 -8.78 -20.20
N ALA A 91 15.30 -9.12 -19.33
CA ALA A 91 15.65 -10.50 -19.01
C ALA A 91 14.44 -11.31 -18.48
N ALA A 92 14.44 -12.61 -18.74
CA ALA A 92 13.36 -13.52 -18.35
C ALA A 92 13.89 -14.86 -17.81
N PRO A 93 14.68 -14.86 -16.72
CA PRO A 93 15.15 -16.10 -16.11
C PRO A 93 14.01 -16.86 -15.40
N ALA A 94 14.20 -18.17 -15.27
CA ALA A 94 13.38 -19.03 -14.43
C ALA A 94 14.15 -19.37 -13.14
N LEU A 95 13.60 -19.00 -11.98
CA LEU A 95 14.14 -19.31 -10.66
C LEU A 95 13.27 -20.38 -10.01
N GLU A 96 13.77 -21.61 -9.91
CA GLU A 96 13.03 -22.72 -9.33
C GLU A 96 13.75 -23.38 -8.14
N GLY A 97 13.05 -23.54 -7.01
CA GLY A 97 13.58 -24.34 -5.90
C GLY A 97 14.86 -23.79 -5.26
N ASN A 98 15.15 -22.49 -5.39
CA ASN A 98 16.34 -21.87 -4.80
C ASN A 98 16.07 -21.45 -3.35
N GLU A 99 17.14 -21.38 -2.56
CA GLU A 99 17.15 -20.82 -1.21
C GLU A 99 17.84 -19.45 -1.23
N ILE A 100 17.05 -18.38 -1.19
CA ILE A 100 17.50 -16.99 -1.27
C ILE A 100 17.31 -16.34 0.09
N ARG A 101 18.38 -16.30 0.91
CA ARG A 101 18.24 -15.92 2.31
C ARG A 101 19.37 -15.12 2.91
N GLY A 102 19.07 -14.32 3.93
CA GLY A 102 20.12 -13.66 4.71
C GLY A 102 20.95 -12.68 3.88
N ASN A 103 20.43 -12.18 2.75
CA ASN A 103 21.11 -11.14 1.99
C ASN A 103 20.90 -9.78 2.69
N GLU A 104 21.92 -8.92 2.68
CA GLU A 104 21.95 -7.68 3.47
C GLU A 104 20.83 -6.70 3.12
N LYS A 105 20.42 -6.68 1.84
CA LYS A 105 19.31 -5.85 1.34
C LYS A 105 18.16 -6.73 0.85
N ASP A 106 17.88 -6.69 -0.45
CA ASP A 106 16.77 -7.42 -1.04
C ASP A 106 17.19 -8.85 -1.43
N GLY A 107 16.26 -9.80 -1.33
CA GLY A 107 16.47 -11.16 -1.81
C GLY A 107 16.55 -11.19 -3.34
N VAL A 108 15.50 -10.72 -4.01
CA VAL A 108 15.43 -10.61 -5.48
C VAL A 108 15.01 -9.21 -5.88
N VAL A 109 15.70 -8.61 -6.85
CA VAL A 109 15.36 -7.31 -7.42
C VAL A 109 15.11 -7.45 -8.91
N VAL A 110 13.94 -6.99 -9.36
CA VAL A 110 13.47 -7.11 -10.74
C VAL A 110 13.17 -5.73 -11.30
N ARG A 111 13.85 -5.33 -12.38
CA ARG A 111 13.67 -4.03 -13.04
C ARG A 111 13.48 -4.20 -14.54
N GLU A 112 12.35 -3.74 -15.08
CA GLU A 112 12.07 -3.82 -16.52
C GLU A 112 12.24 -5.25 -17.08
N ALA A 113 11.83 -6.27 -16.34
CA ALA A 113 12.11 -7.68 -16.66
C ALA A 113 10.84 -8.57 -16.50
N LYS A 114 10.95 -9.84 -16.89
CA LYS A 114 9.82 -10.80 -16.91
C LYS A 114 10.15 -12.19 -16.33
N PRO A 115 10.74 -12.29 -15.13
CA PRO A 115 11.11 -13.58 -14.56
C PRO A 115 9.91 -14.37 -14.03
N ILE A 116 10.12 -15.68 -13.88
CA ILE A 116 9.22 -16.58 -13.14
C ILE A 116 9.98 -17.11 -11.93
N LEU A 117 9.40 -16.94 -10.74
CA LEU A 117 9.93 -17.51 -9.50
C LEU A 117 8.92 -18.55 -9.00
N ALA A 118 9.36 -19.80 -8.95
CA ALA A 118 8.56 -20.93 -8.48
C ALA A 118 9.26 -21.73 -7.38
N LYS A 119 8.52 -22.16 -6.35
CA LYS A 119 9.02 -23.14 -5.36
C LYS A 119 10.27 -22.68 -4.58
N ASN A 120 10.57 -21.39 -4.55
CA ASN A 120 11.75 -20.86 -3.86
C ASN A 120 11.46 -20.63 -2.37
N GLN A 121 12.52 -20.65 -1.57
CA GLN A 121 12.55 -20.19 -0.19
C GLN A 121 13.20 -18.79 -0.17
N ILE A 122 12.43 -17.73 0.03
CA ILE A 122 12.92 -16.34 0.02
C ILE A 122 12.69 -15.73 1.40
N LEU A 123 13.70 -15.82 2.27
CA LEU A 123 13.51 -15.57 3.70
C LEU A 123 14.67 -14.82 4.35
N ARG A 124 14.36 -14.03 5.38
CA ARG A 124 15.37 -13.34 6.21
C ARG A 124 16.32 -12.43 5.42
N ASN A 125 15.86 -11.83 4.33
CA ASN A 125 16.60 -10.77 3.64
C ASN A 125 16.37 -9.43 4.34
N GLY A 126 17.35 -8.54 4.32
CA GLY A 126 17.39 -7.33 5.16
C GLY A 126 16.34 -6.25 4.85
N ASP A 127 15.80 -6.17 3.63
CA ASP A 127 14.73 -5.23 3.28
C ASP A 127 13.51 -5.91 2.63
N ALA A 128 13.46 -6.08 1.30
CA ALA A 128 12.38 -6.81 0.65
C ALA A 128 12.78 -8.26 0.30
N GLY A 129 11.87 -9.22 0.45
CA GLY A 129 12.04 -10.55 -0.15
C GLY A 129 12.17 -10.43 -1.67
N VAL A 130 11.19 -9.76 -2.30
CA VAL A 130 11.20 -9.42 -3.73
C VAL A 130 10.86 -7.95 -3.95
N ARG A 131 11.76 -7.21 -4.62
CA ARG A 131 11.53 -5.84 -5.06
C ARG A 131 11.31 -5.78 -6.57
N VAL A 132 10.24 -5.11 -6.97
CA VAL A 132 9.79 -5.03 -8.36
C VAL A 132 9.71 -3.57 -8.80
N GLN A 133 10.15 -3.32 -10.03
CA GLN A 133 10.00 -2.05 -10.71
C GLN A 133 9.67 -2.30 -12.18
N SER A 134 8.52 -1.82 -12.64
CA SER A 134 8.11 -1.79 -14.05
C SER A 134 8.29 -3.14 -14.76
N SER A 135 7.93 -4.24 -14.09
CA SER A 135 8.23 -5.62 -14.51
C SER A 135 7.00 -6.51 -14.49
N ALA A 136 6.94 -7.50 -15.38
CA ALA A 136 5.90 -8.52 -15.41
C ALA A 136 6.41 -9.79 -14.71
N LEU A 137 6.47 -9.76 -13.38
CA LEU A 137 6.90 -10.86 -12.53
C LEU A 137 5.73 -11.81 -12.21
N ARG A 138 6.01 -13.12 -12.23
CA ARG A 138 5.11 -14.14 -11.69
C ARG A 138 5.75 -14.88 -10.52
N LEU A 139 5.05 -14.92 -9.39
CA LEU A 139 5.41 -15.66 -8.18
C LEU A 139 4.38 -16.77 -7.97
N MET A 140 4.81 -18.03 -7.87
CA MET A 140 3.93 -19.14 -7.54
C MET A 140 4.62 -20.17 -6.65
N GLN A 141 3.91 -20.75 -5.70
CA GLN A 141 4.40 -21.87 -4.89
C GLN A 141 5.68 -21.56 -4.09
N ASN A 142 6.00 -20.28 -3.86
CA ASN A 142 7.16 -19.89 -3.06
C ASN A 142 6.78 -19.80 -1.57
N ASN A 143 7.80 -19.91 -0.72
CA ASN A 143 7.73 -19.53 0.68
C ASN A 143 8.50 -18.20 0.84
N ILE A 144 7.77 -17.10 1.02
CA ILE A 144 8.32 -15.74 1.11
C ILE A 144 7.89 -15.13 2.44
N HIS A 145 8.78 -15.17 3.45
CA HIS A 145 8.45 -14.69 4.79
C HIS A 145 9.71 -14.31 5.57
N ASP A 146 9.50 -13.68 6.74
CA ASP A 146 10.56 -13.22 7.64
C ASP A 146 11.59 -12.29 6.98
N ASN A 147 11.25 -11.61 5.88
CA ASN A 147 12.10 -10.57 5.31
C ASN A 147 11.94 -9.25 6.09
N GLY A 148 12.83 -8.30 5.89
CA GLY A 148 12.93 -7.06 6.67
C GLY A 148 11.65 -6.23 6.68
N ARG A 149 11.48 -5.36 5.69
CA ARG A 149 10.33 -4.44 5.60
C ARG A 149 9.16 -5.00 4.79
N PHE A 150 9.42 -5.75 3.72
CA PHE A 150 8.38 -6.26 2.84
C PHE A 150 8.65 -7.70 2.40
N GLU A 151 7.61 -8.49 2.19
CA GLU A 151 7.74 -9.76 1.46
C GLU A 151 7.83 -9.49 -0.04
N VAL A 152 6.96 -8.60 -0.54
CA VAL A 152 7.01 -8.07 -1.90
C VAL A 152 6.79 -6.57 -1.88
N TYR A 153 7.62 -5.84 -2.63
CA TYR A 153 7.48 -4.41 -2.86
C TYR A 153 7.34 -4.12 -4.36
N ASN A 154 6.15 -3.67 -4.78
CA ASN A 154 5.84 -3.22 -6.15
C ASN A 154 5.16 -1.83 -6.12
N GLY A 155 5.83 -0.87 -5.49
CA GLY A 155 5.23 0.39 -5.02
C GLY A 155 5.29 1.59 -5.98
N ARG A 156 5.90 1.50 -7.16
CA ARG A 156 5.99 2.65 -8.08
C ARG A 156 4.65 2.90 -8.76
N GLU A 157 4.25 4.16 -8.86
CA GLU A 157 3.03 4.55 -9.59
C GLU A 157 3.12 4.08 -11.06
N GLY A 158 2.05 3.45 -11.54
CA GLY A 158 1.95 2.95 -12.92
C GLY A 158 2.64 1.62 -13.19
N ASP A 159 3.24 0.96 -12.18
CA ASP A 159 3.83 -0.36 -12.39
C ASP A 159 2.80 -1.42 -12.80
N LEU A 160 3.28 -2.44 -13.51
CA LEU A 160 2.47 -3.60 -13.87
C LEU A 160 2.13 -4.41 -12.62
N PRO A 161 0.92 -5.01 -12.52
CA PRO A 161 0.59 -5.90 -11.43
C PRO A 161 1.51 -7.11 -11.40
N VAL A 162 1.94 -7.52 -10.21
CA VAL A 162 2.63 -8.79 -9.97
C VAL A 162 1.59 -9.87 -9.71
N GLU A 163 1.63 -10.95 -10.45
CA GLU A 163 0.84 -12.15 -10.17
C GLU A 163 1.54 -12.95 -9.07
N ALA A 164 0.98 -13.00 -7.86
CA ALA A 164 1.60 -13.61 -6.69
C ALA A 164 0.69 -14.59 -5.94
N ASN A 165 -0.13 -15.32 -6.69
CA ASN A 165 -1.02 -16.33 -6.14
C ASN A 165 -0.26 -17.62 -5.77
N GLU A 166 -0.82 -18.36 -4.82
CA GLU A 166 -0.34 -19.65 -4.34
C GLU A 166 1.07 -19.59 -3.72
N ASN A 167 1.41 -18.49 -3.05
CA ASN A 167 2.61 -18.37 -2.23
C ASN A 167 2.25 -18.44 -0.74
N TRP A 168 3.17 -18.96 0.07
CA TRP A 168 3.12 -18.87 1.53
C TRP A 168 3.85 -17.62 1.98
N TRP A 169 3.18 -16.81 2.80
CA TRP A 169 3.67 -15.50 3.22
C TRP A 169 4.11 -15.42 4.69
N GLY A 170 4.19 -16.57 5.37
CA GLY A 170 4.41 -16.63 6.83
C GLY A 170 3.12 -16.54 7.66
N SER A 171 2.01 -16.14 7.05
CA SER A 171 0.70 -16.04 7.69
C SER A 171 -0.43 -16.24 6.66
N LYS A 172 -1.61 -16.64 7.15
CA LYS A 172 -2.87 -16.67 6.39
C LYS A 172 -3.81 -15.51 6.76
N ASP A 173 -3.40 -14.66 7.69
CA ASP A 173 -4.15 -13.49 8.14
C ASP A 173 -3.95 -12.34 7.16
N GLY A 174 -4.98 -12.02 6.37
CA GLY A 174 -4.92 -10.98 5.35
C GLY A 174 -4.51 -9.60 5.89
N SER A 175 -4.79 -9.30 7.15
CA SER A 175 -4.39 -8.01 7.77
C SER A 175 -2.87 -7.92 7.96
N GLN A 176 -2.24 -9.02 8.36
CA GLN A 176 -0.79 -9.13 8.46
C GLN A 176 -0.16 -9.06 7.07
N LEU A 177 -0.75 -9.75 6.09
CA LEU A 177 -0.26 -9.73 4.70
C LEU A 177 -0.32 -8.33 4.08
N ALA A 178 -1.42 -7.60 4.28
CA ALA A 178 -1.58 -6.25 3.77
C ALA A 178 -0.52 -5.27 4.29
N SER A 179 0.07 -5.53 5.46
CA SER A 179 1.17 -4.73 6.02
C SER A 179 2.55 -5.06 5.43
N ARG A 180 2.69 -6.24 4.81
CA ARG A 180 3.97 -6.81 4.35
C ARG A 180 4.09 -6.88 2.83
N ILE A 181 2.96 -6.88 2.11
CA ILE A 181 2.88 -6.90 0.65
C ILE A 181 2.46 -5.50 0.18
N TYR A 182 3.39 -4.79 -0.45
CA TYR A 182 3.20 -3.38 -0.81
C TYR A 182 3.06 -3.18 -2.33
N GLY A 183 2.10 -2.35 -2.71
CA GLY A 183 1.90 -1.93 -4.10
C GLY A 183 1.05 -2.89 -4.93
N ARG A 184 1.23 -2.90 -6.25
CA ARG A 184 0.37 -3.65 -7.19
C ARG A 184 0.74 -5.13 -7.22
N VAL A 185 0.37 -5.86 -6.19
CA VAL A 185 0.60 -7.31 -6.07
C VAL A 185 -0.74 -8.00 -5.89
N ASP A 186 -1.04 -8.96 -6.75
CA ASP A 186 -2.24 -9.78 -6.65
C ASP A 186 -1.92 -11.08 -5.89
N TYR A 187 -2.46 -11.17 -4.68
CA TYR A 187 -2.30 -12.31 -3.77
C TYR A 187 -3.66 -12.82 -3.28
N GLN A 188 -4.70 -12.73 -4.13
CA GLN A 188 -6.06 -13.18 -3.80
C GLN A 188 -6.10 -14.60 -3.24
N ARG A 189 -5.27 -15.49 -3.80
CA ARG A 189 -5.13 -16.86 -3.35
C ARG A 189 -3.76 -17.07 -2.73
N VAL A 190 -3.72 -17.36 -1.44
CA VAL A 190 -2.48 -17.64 -0.69
C VAL A 190 -2.39 -19.12 -0.33
N LEU A 191 -1.26 -19.61 0.15
CA LEU A 191 -1.19 -20.91 0.82
C LEU A 191 -1.52 -20.78 2.31
N ASP A 192 -2.14 -21.79 2.91
CA ASP A 192 -2.50 -21.81 4.34
C ASP A 192 -1.39 -22.35 5.26
N ALA A 193 -0.32 -22.90 4.67
CA ALA A 193 0.91 -23.37 5.30
C ALA A 193 2.06 -23.32 4.28
N PRO A 194 3.32 -23.56 4.68
CA PRO A 194 4.45 -23.58 3.75
C PRO A 194 4.28 -24.58 2.59
N PHE A 195 4.65 -24.17 1.38
CA PHE A 195 4.83 -25.08 0.24
C PHE A 195 5.90 -26.14 0.57
N PRO A 196 5.72 -27.42 0.21
CA PRO A 196 4.64 -27.97 -0.63
C PRO A 196 3.39 -28.46 0.12
N ALA A 197 3.35 -28.37 1.45
CA ALA A 197 2.26 -28.91 2.25
C ALA A 197 1.02 -28.00 2.29
N GLY A 198 1.22 -26.70 2.09
CA GLY A 198 0.15 -25.69 2.08
C GLY A 198 -0.89 -25.93 0.99
N LYS A 199 -2.14 -25.66 1.34
CA LYS A 199 -3.28 -25.69 0.43
C LYS A 199 -3.69 -24.28 0.05
N PRO A 200 -4.20 -24.06 -1.17
CA PRO A 200 -4.73 -22.76 -1.56
C PRO A 200 -5.89 -22.32 -0.67
N LEU A 201 -5.85 -21.05 -0.25
CA LEU A 201 -6.86 -20.35 0.54
C LEU A 201 -7.16 -19.01 -0.15
N ASP A 202 -8.44 -18.79 -0.49
CA ASP A 202 -8.89 -17.53 -1.04
C ASP A 202 -9.16 -16.51 0.08
N LEU A 203 -8.47 -15.38 0.04
CA LEU A 203 -8.74 -14.24 0.91
C LEU A 203 -10.01 -13.52 0.42
N THR A 204 -10.69 -12.82 1.32
CA THR A 204 -11.83 -11.96 0.96
C THR A 204 -11.35 -10.64 0.31
N ILE A 205 -10.51 -10.73 -0.72
CA ILE A 205 -10.17 -9.59 -1.57
C ILE A 205 -11.38 -9.34 -2.47
N LEU A 206 -11.98 -8.15 -2.35
CA LEU A 206 -13.13 -7.80 -3.16
C LEU A 206 -12.68 -7.48 -4.58
N VAL A 207 -13.44 -7.93 -5.57
CA VAL A 207 -13.17 -7.69 -6.99
C VAL A 207 -14.38 -7.06 -7.66
N GLY A 208 -14.14 -6.13 -8.59
CA GLY A 208 -15.18 -5.50 -9.39
C GLY A 208 -16.00 -4.44 -8.62
N ALA A 209 -17.29 -4.35 -8.96
CA ALA A 209 -18.21 -3.33 -8.46
C ALA A 209 -18.61 -3.60 -6.99
N LEU A 210 -18.31 -2.64 -6.11
CA LEU A 210 -18.58 -2.72 -4.67
C LEU A 210 -20.04 -2.34 -4.36
N LYS A 211 -20.75 -3.22 -3.65
CA LYS A 211 -22.15 -3.06 -3.22
C LYS A 211 -22.54 -4.12 -2.19
N GLY A 212 -23.69 -3.92 -1.54
CA GLY A 212 -24.27 -4.91 -0.63
C GLY A 212 -23.58 -4.93 0.74
N THR A 213 -23.81 -5.98 1.53
CA THR A 213 -23.30 -6.04 2.91
C THR A 213 -22.09 -6.96 3.04
N ILE A 214 -20.99 -6.46 3.59
CA ILE A 214 -19.88 -7.29 4.08
C ILE A 214 -20.07 -7.62 5.55
N ARG A 215 -19.89 -8.90 5.89
CA ARG A 215 -20.01 -9.47 7.26
C ARG A 215 -18.76 -10.21 7.73
N ARG A 216 -17.69 -10.13 6.93
CA ARG A 216 -16.38 -10.70 7.22
C ARG A 216 -15.33 -9.70 6.78
N ASP A 217 -14.18 -9.76 7.42
CA ASP A 217 -13.04 -8.94 7.04
C ASP A 217 -12.76 -9.08 5.54
N SER A 218 -12.65 -7.92 4.90
CA SER A 218 -12.55 -7.80 3.45
C SER A 218 -11.48 -6.79 3.09
N PHE A 219 -10.85 -7.00 1.93
CA PHE A 219 -9.64 -6.26 1.54
C PHE A 219 -9.84 -5.63 0.17
N LEU A 220 -9.40 -4.38 0.02
CA LEU A 220 -9.21 -3.69 -1.24
C LEU A 220 -7.71 -3.53 -1.47
N ILE A 221 -7.16 -4.26 -2.45
CA ILE A 221 -5.75 -4.19 -2.82
C ILE A 221 -5.50 -3.28 -4.02
N LEU A 222 -4.30 -2.71 -4.11
CA LEU A 222 -3.90 -1.79 -5.18
C LEU A 222 -3.86 -2.45 -6.56
N ALA A 223 -3.65 -3.77 -6.63
CA ALA A 223 -3.62 -4.52 -7.88
C ALA A 223 -4.94 -4.42 -8.66
N HIS A 224 -6.09 -4.32 -7.97
CA HIS A 224 -7.42 -4.18 -8.60
C HIS A 224 -7.95 -2.74 -8.56
N SER A 225 -7.14 -1.78 -8.11
CA SER A 225 -7.46 -0.36 -8.16
C SER A 225 -7.48 0.14 -9.62
N PRO A 226 -8.41 1.02 -10.03
CA PRO A 226 -9.46 1.65 -9.19
C PRO A 226 -10.67 0.74 -8.96
N TYR A 227 -11.28 0.86 -7.78
CA TYR A 227 -12.57 0.23 -7.45
C TYR A 227 -13.73 1.17 -7.77
N VAL A 228 -14.85 0.61 -8.21
CA VAL A 228 -16.10 1.36 -8.40
C VAL A 228 -17.08 0.98 -7.29
N VAL A 229 -17.50 1.94 -6.48
CA VAL A 229 -18.61 1.79 -5.54
C VAL A 229 -19.90 2.08 -6.31
N GLU A 230 -20.59 1.01 -6.69
CA GLU A 230 -21.72 1.07 -7.61
C GLU A 230 -23.00 1.55 -6.91
N ARG A 231 -23.19 1.10 -5.67
CA ARG A 231 -24.33 1.40 -4.80
C ARG A 231 -23.86 1.42 -3.36
N GLU A 232 -24.79 1.62 -2.43
CA GLU A 232 -24.51 1.47 -1.01
C GLU A 232 -23.82 0.13 -0.70
N MET A 233 -22.69 0.21 0.00
CA MET A 233 -21.96 -0.91 0.56
C MET A 233 -21.97 -0.79 2.08
N VAL A 234 -22.50 -1.79 2.77
CA VAL A 234 -22.67 -1.78 4.23
C VAL A 234 -21.63 -2.68 4.89
N ILE A 235 -20.95 -2.16 5.91
CA ILE A 235 -20.03 -2.89 6.78
C ILE A 235 -20.77 -3.18 8.09
N ASP A 236 -20.95 -4.46 8.38
CA ASP A 236 -21.78 -4.93 9.49
C ASP A 236 -21.22 -6.23 10.10
N GLY A 237 -21.82 -6.69 11.21
CA GLY A 237 -21.47 -7.97 11.85
C GLY A 237 -20.08 -8.01 12.50
N GLY A 238 -19.50 -6.87 12.81
CA GLY A 238 -18.14 -6.73 13.37
C GLY A 238 -17.02 -6.78 12.32
N ALA A 239 -17.36 -6.78 11.02
CA ALA A 239 -16.38 -6.87 9.94
C ALA A 239 -15.57 -5.59 9.76
N ASN A 240 -14.33 -5.72 9.29
CA ASN A 240 -13.48 -4.60 8.89
C ASN A 240 -13.22 -4.60 7.37
N LEU A 241 -13.29 -3.42 6.76
CA LEU A 241 -12.80 -3.18 5.40
C LEU A 241 -11.39 -2.59 5.47
N PHE A 242 -10.41 -3.34 4.99
CA PHE A 242 -9.02 -2.88 4.87
C PHE A 242 -8.77 -2.34 3.47
N ILE A 243 -8.26 -1.12 3.37
CA ILE A 243 -7.98 -0.44 2.10
C ILE A 243 -6.47 -0.20 2.01
N GLN A 244 -5.82 -0.87 1.06
CA GLN A 244 -4.38 -0.78 0.88
C GLN A 244 -3.97 0.66 0.44
N PRO A 245 -2.79 1.16 0.86
CA PRO A 245 -2.20 2.38 0.32
C PRO A 245 -2.24 2.45 -1.21
N GLY A 246 -2.54 3.64 -1.74
CA GLY A 246 -2.64 3.91 -3.18
C GLY A 246 -4.01 3.63 -3.81
N VAL A 247 -4.91 2.93 -3.11
CA VAL A 247 -6.20 2.52 -3.69
C VAL A 247 -7.06 3.75 -4.02
N THR A 248 -7.69 3.73 -5.18
CA THR A 248 -8.69 4.72 -5.59
C THR A 248 -10.08 4.07 -5.60
N LEU A 249 -11.01 4.66 -4.86
CA LEU A 249 -12.44 4.32 -4.87
C LEU A 249 -13.21 5.41 -5.62
N ARG A 250 -13.97 4.98 -6.63
CA ARG A 250 -14.79 5.82 -7.49
C ARG A 250 -16.27 5.57 -7.20
N PHE A 251 -16.97 6.58 -6.73
CA PHE A 251 -18.38 6.48 -6.31
C PHE A 251 -19.32 6.87 -7.44
N ASN A 252 -20.28 6.01 -7.74
CA ASN A 252 -21.43 6.34 -8.59
C ASN A 252 -22.41 7.26 -7.87
N PRO A 253 -23.28 7.99 -8.62
CA PRO A 253 -24.38 8.73 -8.00
C PRO A 253 -25.23 7.85 -7.08
N GLY A 254 -25.48 8.33 -5.86
CA GLY A 254 -26.23 7.61 -4.83
C GLY A 254 -25.45 6.52 -4.09
N ALA A 255 -24.17 6.30 -4.39
CA ALA A 255 -23.33 5.33 -3.70
C ALA A 255 -22.65 5.91 -2.46
N SER A 256 -22.48 5.07 -1.43
CA SER A 256 -21.76 5.36 -0.19
C SER A 256 -21.24 4.08 0.45
N ILE A 257 -20.19 4.19 1.25
CA ILE A 257 -19.82 3.13 2.21
C ILE A 257 -20.48 3.47 3.55
N VAL A 258 -21.21 2.52 4.14
CA VAL A 258 -21.95 2.69 5.37
C VAL A 258 -21.39 1.75 6.43
N VAL A 259 -20.96 2.30 7.56
CA VAL A 259 -20.45 1.55 8.71
C VAL A 259 -21.55 1.49 9.77
N LYS A 260 -22.04 0.27 10.07
CA LYS A 260 -23.03 0.02 11.13
C LYS A 260 -22.36 -0.57 12.36
N ASN A 261 -22.01 -1.85 12.29
CA ASN A 261 -21.26 -2.57 13.32
C ASN A 261 -20.03 -3.20 12.66
N GLY A 262 -18.90 -2.50 12.69
CA GLY A 262 -17.68 -2.90 11.98
C GLY A 262 -16.73 -1.72 11.82
N GLY A 263 -15.77 -1.80 10.91
CA GLY A 263 -14.79 -0.73 10.76
C GLY A 263 -14.20 -0.56 9.37
N ILE A 264 -13.48 0.55 9.21
CA ILE A 264 -12.70 0.84 8.01
C ILE A 264 -11.27 1.16 8.44
N ASP A 265 -10.31 0.50 7.82
CA ASP A 265 -8.89 0.81 7.94
C ASP A 265 -8.38 1.29 6.58
N ALA A 266 -8.24 2.61 6.44
CA ALA A 266 -7.77 3.31 5.25
C ALA A 266 -6.54 4.15 5.62
N ARG A 267 -5.43 3.48 5.91
CA ARG A 267 -4.15 4.14 6.22
C ARG A 267 -3.22 4.08 5.02
N GLY A 268 -3.27 5.13 4.19
CA GLY A 268 -2.28 5.39 3.13
C GLY A 268 -0.91 5.80 3.68
N THR A 269 -0.02 6.19 2.77
CA THR A 269 1.34 6.68 3.09
C THR A 269 1.60 8.02 2.38
N PRO A 270 2.66 8.77 2.75
CA PRO A 270 3.03 10.00 2.04
C PRO A 270 3.21 9.82 0.53
N ASP A 271 3.64 8.62 0.10
CA ASP A 271 3.94 8.29 -1.30
C ASP A 271 2.80 7.50 -1.97
N SER A 272 1.77 7.08 -1.23
CA SER A 272 0.66 6.27 -1.75
C SER A 272 -0.61 6.52 -0.94
N TRP A 273 -1.25 7.65 -1.24
CA TRP A 273 -2.52 8.05 -0.65
C TRP A 273 -3.69 7.17 -1.10
N ILE A 274 -4.74 7.11 -0.28
CA ILE A 274 -6.02 6.48 -0.66
C ILE A 274 -6.96 7.59 -1.14
N THR A 275 -7.61 7.40 -2.29
CA THR A 275 -8.47 8.43 -2.90
C THR A 275 -9.92 7.98 -2.95
N PHE A 276 -10.83 8.78 -2.41
CA PHE A 276 -12.28 8.64 -2.49
C PHE A 276 -12.80 9.77 -3.39
N THR A 277 -13.31 9.44 -4.57
CA THR A 277 -13.68 10.43 -5.59
C THR A 277 -14.88 9.95 -6.42
N SER A 278 -15.41 10.79 -7.30
CA SER A 278 -16.52 10.40 -8.17
C SER A 278 -16.06 9.45 -9.30
N SER A 279 -16.97 8.61 -9.79
CA SER A 279 -16.76 7.80 -10.99
C SER A 279 -16.88 8.57 -12.31
N HIS A 280 -17.37 9.81 -12.29
CA HIS A 280 -17.44 10.66 -13.47
C HIS A 280 -16.04 11.07 -13.96
N SER A 281 -15.87 11.16 -15.28
CA SER A 281 -14.61 11.60 -15.92
C SER A 281 -14.28 13.07 -15.67
N SER A 282 -15.31 13.91 -15.47
CA SER A 282 -15.22 15.31 -15.10
C SER A 282 -16.04 15.55 -13.83
N PRO A 283 -15.48 15.25 -12.65
CA PRO A 283 -16.25 15.27 -11.41
C PRO A 283 -16.59 16.71 -11.00
N VAL A 284 -17.81 16.88 -10.46
CA VAL A 284 -18.29 18.12 -9.86
C VAL A 284 -18.59 17.88 -8.38
N PRO A 285 -18.44 18.88 -7.49
CA PRO A 285 -18.91 18.77 -6.11
C PRO A 285 -20.36 18.29 -6.05
N GLY A 286 -20.68 17.36 -5.16
CA GLY A 286 -22.04 16.79 -5.04
C GLY A 286 -22.31 15.58 -5.96
N ALA A 287 -21.30 15.01 -6.61
CA ALA A 287 -21.48 13.91 -7.56
C ALA A 287 -21.94 12.59 -6.91
N PHE A 288 -21.73 12.42 -5.61
CA PHE A 288 -22.22 11.30 -4.81
C PHE A 288 -22.52 11.79 -3.37
N PRO A 289 -23.46 11.17 -2.64
CA PRO A 289 -23.95 11.70 -1.37
C PRO A 289 -22.85 11.80 -0.29
N ALA A 290 -22.19 10.69 0.01
CA ALA A 290 -21.07 10.67 0.94
C ALA A 290 -20.10 9.53 0.65
N ALA A 291 -18.81 9.71 0.93
CA ALA A 291 -17.83 8.64 0.74
C ALA A 291 -18.01 7.58 1.83
N VAL A 292 -18.11 8.02 3.09
CA VAL A 292 -18.27 7.16 4.26
C VAL A 292 -19.33 7.74 5.20
N ARG A 293 -20.23 6.88 5.68
CA ARG A 293 -21.23 7.20 6.71
C ARG A 293 -21.12 6.25 7.90
N PHE A 294 -20.95 6.78 9.11
CA PHE A 294 -21.06 6.03 10.36
C PHE A 294 -22.47 6.22 10.93
N GLU A 295 -23.25 5.14 10.99
CA GLU A 295 -24.66 5.18 11.42
C GLU A 295 -24.81 5.28 12.96
N LYS A 296 -26.00 5.74 13.37
CA LYS A 296 -26.37 5.88 14.78
C LYS A 296 -26.32 4.55 15.53
N GLY A 297 -25.78 4.57 16.75
CA GLY A 297 -25.68 3.38 17.61
C GLY A 297 -24.61 2.38 17.16
N GLY A 298 -23.84 2.73 16.12
CA GLY A 298 -22.70 1.95 15.67
C GLY A 298 -21.51 2.10 16.62
N THR A 299 -20.87 0.99 16.96
CA THR A 299 -19.58 0.97 17.67
C THR A 299 -18.39 1.06 16.71
N GLY A 300 -18.63 1.51 15.48
CA GLY A 300 -17.67 1.34 14.40
C GLY A 300 -16.43 2.21 14.55
N SER A 301 -15.27 1.61 14.33
CA SER A 301 -13.97 2.29 14.30
C SER A 301 -13.58 2.64 12.87
N GLY A 302 -12.95 3.80 12.68
CA GLY A 302 -12.41 4.20 11.39
C GLY A 302 -11.01 4.76 11.55
N PHE A 303 -10.08 4.35 10.70
CA PHE A 303 -8.75 4.95 10.60
C PHE A 303 -8.55 5.48 9.19
N PHE A 304 -8.44 6.80 9.06
CA PHE A 304 -8.19 7.47 7.80
C PHE A 304 -6.87 8.21 7.92
N ARG A 305 -5.88 7.80 7.12
CA ARG A 305 -4.57 8.46 7.09
C ARG A 305 -4.05 8.59 5.68
N TYR A 306 -3.52 9.77 5.32
CA TYR A 306 -3.12 10.06 3.92
C TYR A 306 -4.24 9.74 2.93
N CYS A 307 -5.47 10.12 3.28
CA CYS A 307 -6.63 9.98 2.41
C CYS A 307 -6.99 11.31 1.73
N ILE A 308 -7.49 11.23 0.51
CA ILE A 308 -8.12 12.33 -0.21
C ILE A 308 -9.61 11.99 -0.35
N VAL A 309 -10.49 12.88 0.07
CA VAL A 309 -11.94 12.77 -0.16
C VAL A 309 -12.43 14.01 -0.87
N GLU A 310 -13.00 13.81 -2.06
CA GLU A 310 -13.37 14.90 -2.95
C GLU A 310 -14.63 14.64 -3.77
N PHE A 311 -15.29 15.73 -4.16
CA PHE A 311 -16.47 15.76 -5.04
C PHE A 311 -17.72 15.08 -4.48
N ALA A 312 -17.76 14.79 -3.18
CA ALA A 312 -18.97 14.35 -2.50
C ALA A 312 -19.92 15.54 -2.30
N ASP A 313 -21.18 15.25 -1.95
CA ASP A 313 -22.05 16.23 -1.32
C ASP A 313 -21.55 16.53 0.09
N THR A 314 -21.46 15.48 0.92
CA THR A 314 -20.77 15.52 2.21
C THR A 314 -19.66 14.48 2.23
N ALA A 315 -18.39 14.86 2.43
CA ALA A 315 -17.28 13.91 2.31
C ALA A 315 -17.40 12.74 3.30
N MET A 316 -17.67 13.03 4.58
CA MET A 316 -17.93 12.01 5.60
C MET A 316 -19.09 12.42 6.52
N GLU A 317 -19.98 11.49 6.82
CA GLU A 317 -21.05 11.66 7.81
C GLU A 317 -20.81 10.77 9.02
N ILE A 318 -20.81 11.35 10.21
CA ILE A 318 -20.43 10.67 11.44
C ILE A 318 -21.54 10.90 12.47
N ALA A 319 -22.57 10.06 12.43
CA ALA A 319 -23.66 10.12 13.41
C ALA A 319 -23.26 9.46 14.74
N SER A 320 -22.41 8.43 14.72
CA SER A 320 -21.88 7.80 15.94
C SER A 320 -20.47 7.27 15.69
N GLY A 321 -19.81 6.79 16.74
CA GLY A 321 -18.43 6.31 16.70
C GLY A 321 -17.38 7.42 16.78
N SER A 322 -16.11 7.01 16.73
CA SER A 322 -14.96 7.90 16.93
C SER A 322 -13.83 7.61 15.93
N PRO A 323 -14.06 7.82 14.62
CA PRO A 323 -13.00 7.59 13.64
C PRO A 323 -11.86 8.60 13.83
N GLU A 324 -10.65 8.14 13.53
CA GLU A 324 -9.44 8.95 13.47
C GLU A 324 -9.21 9.39 12.02
N ILE A 325 -9.04 10.70 11.85
CA ILE A 325 -8.83 11.36 10.56
C ILE A 325 -7.55 12.18 10.70
N ASP A 326 -6.44 11.58 10.27
CA ASP A 326 -5.10 12.12 10.41
C ASP A 326 -4.48 12.37 9.03
N ARG A 327 -3.88 13.52 8.76
CA ARG A 327 -3.18 13.75 7.48
C ARG A 327 -4.05 13.46 6.26
N CYS A 328 -5.30 13.90 6.30
CA CYS A 328 -6.25 13.79 5.19
C CYS A 328 -6.44 15.13 4.47
N LEU A 329 -6.80 15.06 3.19
CA LEU A 329 -7.26 16.20 2.40
C LEU A 329 -8.76 16.02 2.14
N ILE A 330 -9.56 16.91 2.73
CA ILE A 330 -11.02 16.93 2.54
C ILE A 330 -11.35 18.16 1.70
N ALA A 331 -11.62 17.96 0.42
CA ALA A 331 -11.66 19.07 -0.51
C ALA A 331 -12.75 19.00 -1.57
N ARG A 332 -13.23 20.15 -2.04
CA ARG A 332 -14.16 20.25 -3.19
C ARG A 332 -15.46 19.47 -2.99
N ASN A 333 -16.00 19.48 -1.77
CA ASN A 333 -17.31 18.89 -1.46
C ASN A 333 -18.40 19.97 -1.48
N MET A 334 -19.62 19.60 -1.89
CA MET A 334 -20.69 20.57 -2.19
C MET A 334 -21.32 21.18 -0.93
N GLN A 335 -21.71 20.34 0.03
CA GLN A 335 -22.42 20.77 1.21
C GLN A 335 -21.53 20.81 2.45
N ALA A 336 -20.73 19.77 2.71
CA ALA A 336 -19.83 19.75 3.85
C ALA A 336 -18.57 18.91 3.60
N GLY A 337 -17.46 19.28 4.25
CA GLY A 337 -16.32 18.38 4.38
C GLY A 337 -16.68 17.19 5.27
N ILE A 338 -16.98 17.45 6.54
CA ILE A 338 -17.43 16.42 7.49
C ILE A 338 -18.64 16.93 8.26
N ARG A 339 -19.69 16.10 8.30
CA ARG A 339 -20.86 16.30 9.15
C ARG A 339 -20.77 15.36 10.36
N VAL A 340 -20.80 15.92 11.57
CA VAL A 340 -20.84 15.16 12.82
C VAL A 340 -22.18 15.44 13.51
N ASP A 341 -22.88 14.37 13.88
CA ASP A 341 -24.23 14.45 14.47
C ASP A 341 -24.31 13.50 15.69
N GLN A 342 -25.45 13.54 16.39
CA GLN A 342 -25.80 12.72 17.54
C GLN A 342 -24.68 12.65 18.57
N ASP A 343 -23.98 11.52 18.70
CA ASP A 343 -22.90 11.29 19.67
C ASP A 343 -21.53 11.08 19.01
N GLY A 344 -21.43 11.38 17.71
CA GLY A 344 -20.21 11.29 16.92
C GLY A 344 -19.04 12.07 17.55
N ALA A 345 -17.87 11.45 17.59
CA ALA A 345 -16.69 11.95 18.28
C ALA A 345 -15.40 11.72 17.49
N PRO A 346 -15.29 12.18 16.23
CA PRO A 346 -14.08 11.98 15.46
C PRO A 346 -12.89 12.73 16.07
N ARG A 347 -11.69 12.19 15.84
CA ARG A 347 -10.43 12.87 16.12
C ARG A 347 -9.83 13.32 14.81
N ILE A 348 -9.69 14.63 14.65
CA ILE A 348 -9.29 15.26 13.39
C ILE A 348 -8.00 16.03 13.64
N SER A 349 -6.90 15.58 13.04
CA SER A 349 -5.59 16.19 13.19
C SER A 349 -4.78 16.19 11.90
N TYR A 350 -3.86 17.16 11.78
CA TYR A 350 -2.91 17.26 10.67
C TYR A 350 -3.58 17.18 9.29
N SER A 351 -4.84 17.56 9.18
CA SER A 351 -5.62 17.47 7.95
C SER A 351 -5.84 18.83 7.34
N THR A 352 -6.05 18.87 6.02
CA THR A 352 -6.39 20.10 5.30
C THR A 352 -7.83 20.02 4.79
N PHE A 353 -8.62 21.03 5.12
CA PHE A 353 -9.96 21.24 4.59
C PHE A 353 -9.94 22.44 3.65
N THR A 354 -10.30 22.23 2.38
CA THR A 354 -10.24 23.32 1.41
C THR A 354 -11.28 23.23 0.30
N GLN A 355 -11.79 24.37 -0.17
CA GLN A 355 -12.76 24.44 -1.26
C GLN A 355 -14.05 23.66 -0.99
N ASN A 356 -14.43 23.47 0.29
CA ASN A 356 -15.74 22.93 0.64
C ASN A 356 -16.76 24.07 0.68
N THR A 357 -17.87 23.91 -0.04
CA THR A 357 -18.91 24.93 -0.19
C THR A 357 -20.09 24.66 0.75
N GLY A 358 -21.22 25.35 0.56
CA GLY A 358 -22.43 25.15 1.34
C GLY A 358 -22.19 25.44 2.83
N THR A 359 -22.29 24.41 3.65
CA THR A 359 -22.05 24.51 5.09
C THR A 359 -20.57 24.50 5.50
N GLY A 360 -19.64 24.29 4.57
CA GLY A 360 -18.20 24.50 4.78
C GLY A 360 -17.43 23.24 5.17
N ALA A 361 -16.37 23.38 5.96
CA ALA A 361 -15.48 22.27 6.28
C ALA A 361 -16.07 21.31 7.32
N LEU A 362 -16.61 21.82 8.43
CA LEU A 362 -17.19 21.01 9.50
C LEU A 362 -18.57 21.52 9.90
N VAL A 363 -19.53 20.60 9.99
CA VAL A 363 -20.85 20.85 10.58
C VAL A 363 -21.03 19.92 11.77
N ILE A 364 -21.37 20.49 12.93
CA ILE A 364 -21.43 19.77 14.20
C ILE A 364 -22.81 19.98 14.81
N LEU A 365 -23.55 18.90 15.07
CA LEU A 365 -24.96 18.93 15.46
C LEU A 365 -25.24 18.00 16.63
N GLY A 366 -26.39 18.19 17.28
CA GLY A 366 -26.85 17.29 18.33
C GLY A 366 -25.95 17.35 19.56
N ALA A 367 -25.49 16.21 20.07
CA ALA A 367 -24.55 16.11 21.18
C ALA A 367 -23.13 15.73 20.71
N ALA A 368 -22.80 16.04 19.45
CA ALA A 368 -21.52 15.68 18.84
C ALA A 368 -20.36 16.39 19.53
N ARG A 369 -19.22 15.69 19.61
CA ARG A 369 -18.03 16.09 20.37
C ARG A 369 -16.72 15.79 19.63
N PRO A 370 -16.55 16.31 18.40
CA PRO A 370 -15.30 16.16 17.67
C PRO A 370 -14.13 16.80 18.43
N ARG A 371 -12.94 16.22 18.30
CA ARG A 371 -11.67 16.85 18.69
C ARG A 371 -10.96 17.32 17.43
N VAL A 372 -10.74 18.62 17.31
CA VAL A 372 -10.20 19.23 16.09
C VAL A 372 -8.99 20.07 16.48
N HIS A 373 -7.79 19.63 16.13
CA HIS A 373 -6.56 20.36 16.45
C HIS A 373 -5.48 20.13 15.39
N ARG A 374 -4.57 21.09 15.23
CA ARG A 374 -3.43 21.00 14.30
C ARG A 374 -3.89 20.74 12.86
N ASN A 375 -4.94 21.40 12.40
CA ASN A 375 -5.43 21.30 11.02
C ASN A 375 -5.30 22.64 10.28
N ASN A 376 -5.41 22.57 8.94
CA ASN A 376 -5.47 23.73 8.06
C ASN A 376 -6.88 23.86 7.45
N PHE A 377 -7.58 24.95 7.75
CA PHE A 377 -8.85 25.32 7.14
C PHE A 377 -8.65 26.54 6.25
N LYS A 378 -8.84 26.40 4.93
CA LYS A 378 -8.66 27.50 3.97
C LYS A 378 -9.64 27.40 2.82
N ASP A 379 -10.09 28.54 2.28
CA ASP A 379 -10.91 28.58 1.07
C ASP A 379 -12.22 27.76 1.16
N ASN A 380 -12.78 27.61 2.36
CA ASN A 380 -14.09 27.00 2.57
C ASN A 380 -15.12 28.13 2.77
N HIS A 381 -16.40 27.86 2.48
CA HIS A 381 -17.46 28.85 2.77
C HIS A 381 -17.54 29.16 4.28
N PHE A 382 -17.54 28.12 5.11
CA PHE A 382 -17.36 28.20 6.56
C PHE A 382 -16.24 27.25 7.00
N ALA A 383 -15.55 27.59 8.08
CA ALA A 383 -14.63 26.68 8.74
C ALA A 383 -15.39 25.69 9.64
N ILE A 384 -16.19 26.21 10.59
CA ILE A 384 -17.02 25.38 11.47
C ILE A 384 -18.40 26.01 11.64
N GLN A 385 -19.45 25.22 11.43
CA GLN A 385 -20.79 25.52 11.91
C GLN A 385 -21.16 24.55 13.03
N SER A 386 -21.38 25.08 14.23
CA SER A 386 -21.79 24.31 15.39
C SER A 386 -23.21 24.67 15.82
N HIS A 387 -24.08 23.69 15.80
CA HIS A 387 -25.36 23.69 16.50
C HIS A 387 -25.40 22.53 17.51
N SER A 388 -24.23 22.15 18.01
CA SER A 388 -24.10 21.17 19.09
C SER A 388 -24.54 21.77 20.42
N THR A 389 -25.14 20.95 21.26
CA THR A 389 -25.40 21.27 22.67
C THR A 389 -24.13 21.16 23.52
N ILE A 390 -23.05 20.63 22.95
CA ILE A 390 -21.75 20.48 23.59
C ILE A 390 -20.79 21.55 23.07
N HIS A 391 -20.03 22.14 23.99
CA HIS A 391 -18.99 23.11 23.65
C HIS A 391 -17.89 22.46 22.80
N ILE A 392 -17.56 23.09 21.67
CA ILE A 392 -16.59 22.55 20.71
C ILE A 392 -15.21 23.15 20.95
N ASP A 393 -14.25 22.29 21.27
CA ASP A 393 -12.83 22.64 21.35
C ASP A 393 -12.16 22.46 19.99
N ALA A 394 -11.86 23.59 19.34
CA ALA A 394 -11.16 23.65 18.06
C ALA A 394 -9.88 24.49 18.17
N ARG A 395 -9.21 24.48 19.33
CA ARG A 395 -7.94 25.18 19.51
C ARG A 395 -6.84 24.57 18.65
N GLU A 396 -5.79 25.35 18.46
CA GLU A 396 -4.55 24.95 17.78
C GLU A 396 -4.75 24.54 16.32
N ASN A 397 -5.74 25.12 15.63
CA ASN A 397 -5.88 25.02 14.17
C ASN A 397 -5.46 26.32 13.49
N TRP A 398 -5.06 26.22 12.23
CA TRP A 398 -4.89 27.37 11.36
C TRP A 398 -6.15 27.59 10.52
N TRP A 399 -6.69 28.81 10.56
CA TRP A 399 -8.00 29.15 10.02
C TRP A 399 -7.95 29.95 8.72
N GLY A 400 -6.83 29.85 7.98
CA GLY A 400 -6.59 30.56 6.73
C GLY A 400 -6.01 31.97 6.92
N ALA A 401 -6.21 32.58 8.08
CA ALA A 401 -5.65 33.88 8.47
C ALA A 401 -5.40 33.96 9.99
N SER A 402 -4.57 34.91 10.41
CA SER A 402 -4.36 35.27 11.82
C SER A 402 -4.52 36.79 11.97
N PRO A 403 -5.55 37.27 12.71
CA PRO A 403 -6.58 36.51 13.39
C PRO A 403 -7.56 35.80 12.43
N PRO A 404 -8.28 34.75 12.88
CA PRO A 404 -9.31 34.06 12.08
C PRO A 404 -10.46 35.01 11.72
N PRO A 405 -11.00 34.95 10.50
CA PRO A 405 -12.19 35.71 10.14
C PRO A 405 -13.41 35.17 10.90
N GLU A 406 -14.03 35.99 11.75
CA GLU A 406 -15.18 35.57 12.57
C GLU A 406 -16.36 35.09 11.72
N SER A 407 -16.53 35.63 10.51
CA SER A 407 -17.56 35.23 9.56
C SER A 407 -17.46 33.77 9.09
N HIS A 408 -16.33 33.10 9.30
CA HIS A 408 -16.16 31.69 8.95
C HIS A 408 -16.72 30.73 10.01
N PHE A 409 -17.25 31.25 11.11
CA PHE A 409 -17.75 30.45 12.23
C PHE A 409 -19.21 30.77 12.53
N LEU A 410 -19.98 29.73 12.80
CA LEU A 410 -21.35 29.86 13.29
C LEU A 410 -21.52 29.02 14.56
N GLY A 411 -22.13 29.61 15.60
CA GLY A 411 -22.33 28.97 16.90
C GLY A 411 -21.13 29.07 17.83
N GLU A 412 -21.22 28.42 18.99
CA GLU A 412 -20.18 28.47 20.02
C GLU A 412 -19.04 27.49 19.72
N VAL A 413 -17.90 28.05 19.30
CA VAL A 413 -16.67 27.28 19.00
C VAL A 413 -15.48 27.95 19.69
N ASN A 414 -14.71 27.18 20.46
CA ASN A 414 -13.49 27.69 21.07
C ASN A 414 -12.31 27.59 20.10
N LEU A 415 -11.83 28.75 19.67
CA LEU A 415 -10.75 28.89 18.70
C LEU A 415 -9.40 29.26 19.34
N LYS A 416 -9.34 29.65 20.61
CA LYS A 416 -8.15 30.27 21.23
C LYS A 416 -7.39 29.29 22.14
N PRO A 417 -6.06 29.08 21.94
CA PRO A 417 -5.23 29.73 20.93
C PRO A 417 -5.43 29.13 19.53
N TRP A 418 -5.32 29.93 18.48
CA TRP A 418 -5.21 29.45 17.09
C TRP A 418 -3.76 29.49 16.62
N LEU A 419 -3.43 28.78 15.54
CA LEU A 419 -2.11 28.84 14.92
C LEU A 419 -1.96 30.13 14.07
N GLU A 420 -0.82 30.80 14.18
CA GLU A 420 -0.54 32.03 13.40
C GLU A 420 -0.17 31.75 11.93
N LYS A 421 0.32 30.52 11.66
CA LYS A 421 0.77 30.05 10.35
C LYS A 421 0.15 28.67 10.06
N PRO A 422 0.10 28.25 8.79
CA PRO A 422 -0.35 26.90 8.44
C PRO A 422 0.40 25.83 9.25
N GLU A 423 -0.32 24.81 9.69
CA GLU A 423 0.25 23.59 10.25
C GLU A 423 1.14 22.92 9.20
N PRO A 424 2.47 22.86 9.41
CA PRO A 424 3.42 22.35 8.39
C PRO A 424 3.31 20.85 8.17
N GLU A 425 2.84 20.09 9.16
CA GLU A 425 2.64 18.65 9.02
C GLU A 425 1.31 18.27 8.37
N ALA A 426 0.42 19.25 8.17
CA ALA A 426 -0.89 18.96 7.62
C ALA A 426 -0.82 18.54 6.16
N PHE A 427 -1.50 17.45 5.81
CA PHE A 427 -1.46 16.92 4.45
C PHE A 427 -2.20 17.85 3.49
N ALA A 428 -1.50 18.35 2.48
CA ALA A 428 -2.04 19.30 1.50
C ALA A 428 -2.41 18.64 0.15
N GLY A 429 -2.48 17.31 0.10
CA GLY A 429 -2.65 16.55 -1.13
C GLY A 429 -1.32 16.27 -1.84
N ARG A 430 -1.39 16.12 -3.16
CA ARG A 430 -0.21 15.84 -3.98
C ARG A 430 0.78 17.00 -3.86
N LYS A 431 1.98 16.74 -3.33
CA LYS A 431 3.11 17.62 -3.59
C LYS A 431 3.44 17.47 -5.09
N PRO A 432 3.51 18.57 -5.86
CA PRO A 432 3.76 18.52 -7.28
C PRO A 432 5.12 17.89 -7.62
#